data_AF-A0A2W5XFY9-F1
#
_entry.id   AF-A0A2W5XFY9-F1
#
_cell.length_a   1.000
_cell.length_b   1.000
_cell.length_c   1.000
_cell.angle_alpha   90.00
_cell.angle_beta   90.00
_cell.angle_gamma   90.00
#
_symmetry.space_group_name_H-M   'P 1'
#
loop_
_entity.id
_entity.type
_entity.pdbx_description
1 polymer ?
#
loop_
_entity_poly.entity_id
_entity_poly.type
_entity_poly.pdbx_seq_one_letter_code
_entity_poly.pdbx_strand_id
1 'polypeptide(L)'
;MLNWLDKRTGFVSMTKDFLTEDVPGGASYWYVFGSATLFAMIVQIATGIFLTFYYAPSATTAWESTDAMYHNGFQHLVLSIHSWGASAMIALVFLHLLQVVIWGAYKAPRELQWIVGVLLLIVTLVLGLTGYLLPWDMNAYFASQVAINISGIAPVLGPAIQKFLQGGAVMGTLTINRFFGIHVWLMPIALLGLVGAHLAIFRHNGAAGPPVEDPRPLRSGRFWPDQMFMDAMASFIVFVIIMFLALVFPPFLDAKADPSNVTFIPYPAWYFLSLFGLLNIMPPNTFGELLGAIIIPTVAILLLFLLPWLDRSTVRTFGSRVPILWGATLAIAAVVGLSIFSQLSIAGKQAVAAPAGPAAGGSKPVAAAPAAPSAASSPQNAAGAKVFTQNCSSCHGATGQGAPGAFPPLANNPFVMGDPKKVETVVLKGLSGSVQINGATYSGQMPPWKGQLSNKDIADVITFVRNSWGNKATPVSETDVAKAAK
;
A
#
# COMPACT_ATOMS: atom_id res chain seq x y z
N MET A 1 -51.46 8.24 -4.78
CA MET A 1 -50.27 8.29 -3.90
C MET A 1 -49.02 8.77 -4.65
N LEU A 2 -48.61 8.13 -5.75
CA LEU A 2 -47.43 8.54 -6.54
C LEU A 2 -47.47 9.99 -7.03
N ASN A 3 -48.57 10.46 -7.62
CA ASN A 3 -48.71 11.86 -8.07
C ASN A 3 -48.65 12.89 -6.92
N TRP A 4 -49.05 12.49 -5.70
CA TRP A 4 -48.96 13.36 -4.53
C TRP A 4 -47.51 13.49 -4.05
N LEU A 5 -46.77 12.37 -4.07
CA LEU A 5 -45.34 12.34 -3.74
C LEU A 5 -44.54 13.16 -4.76
N ASP A 6 -44.83 12.98 -6.04
CA ASP A 6 -44.14 13.67 -7.13
C ASP A 6 -44.34 15.19 -7.09
N LYS A 7 -45.57 15.66 -6.84
CA LYS A 7 -45.84 17.10 -6.68
C LYS A 7 -45.06 17.76 -5.54
N ARG A 8 -44.63 17.00 -4.54
CA ARG A 8 -43.91 17.52 -3.35
C ARG A 8 -42.40 17.34 -3.43
N THR A 9 -41.95 16.30 -4.14
CA THR A 9 -40.54 15.87 -4.12
C THR A 9 -39.89 15.85 -5.51
N GLY A 10 -40.68 15.82 -6.58
CA GLY A 10 -40.23 15.60 -7.96
C GLY A 10 -39.61 14.22 -8.21
N PHE A 11 -39.68 13.30 -7.23
CA PHE A 11 -38.94 12.05 -7.26
C PHE A 11 -39.37 11.11 -8.39
N VAL A 12 -40.66 11.06 -8.70
CA VAL A 12 -41.19 10.18 -9.74
C VAL A 12 -40.80 10.71 -11.12
N SER A 13 -40.90 12.02 -11.35
CA SER A 13 -40.43 12.66 -12.58
C SER A 13 -38.93 12.44 -12.77
N MET A 14 -38.12 12.72 -11.74
CA MET A 14 -36.67 12.54 -11.79
C MET A 14 -36.25 11.09 -12.11
N THR A 15 -36.97 10.12 -11.54
CA THR A 15 -36.72 8.69 -11.79
C THR A 15 -37.15 8.30 -13.20
N LYS A 16 -38.28 8.82 -13.68
CA LYS A 16 -38.75 8.56 -15.05
C LYS A 16 -37.77 9.14 -16.07
N ASP A 17 -37.36 10.39 -15.88
CA ASP A 17 -36.40 11.07 -16.75
C ASP A 17 -35.07 10.32 -16.80
N PHE A 18 -34.60 9.79 -15.66
CA PHE A 18 -33.43 8.90 -15.60
C PHE A 18 -33.62 7.62 -16.42
N LEU A 19 -34.75 6.93 -16.26
CA LEU A 19 -34.99 5.65 -16.92
C LEU A 19 -35.22 5.80 -18.43
N THR A 20 -35.74 6.93 -18.87
CA THR A 20 -36.04 7.19 -20.29
C THR A 20 -34.93 7.92 -21.03
N GLU A 21 -33.74 8.03 -20.45
CA GLU A 21 -32.60 8.66 -21.10
C GLU A 21 -32.23 7.90 -22.39
N ASP A 22 -31.97 8.68 -23.45
CA ASP A 22 -31.58 8.15 -24.75
C ASP A 22 -30.10 7.73 -24.73
N VAL A 23 -29.81 6.57 -25.32
CA VAL A 23 -28.45 6.02 -25.46
C VAL A 23 -28.00 6.16 -26.91
N PRO A 24 -27.14 7.15 -27.25
CA PRO A 24 -26.72 7.39 -28.63
C PRO A 24 -25.97 6.19 -29.21
N GLY A 25 -26.46 5.64 -30.32
CA GLY A 25 -25.90 4.43 -30.94
C GLY A 25 -26.48 3.12 -30.39
N GLY A 26 -27.44 3.19 -29.45
CA GLY A 26 -28.10 2.03 -28.86
C GLY A 26 -27.36 1.43 -27.67
N ALA A 27 -28.01 0.47 -26.99
CA ALA A 27 -27.41 -0.24 -25.87
C ALA A 27 -26.15 -1.02 -26.31
N SER A 28 -25.10 -0.99 -25.50
CA SER A 28 -23.81 -1.58 -25.83
C SER A 28 -23.04 -2.02 -24.59
N TYR A 29 -22.34 -3.15 -24.70
CA TYR A 29 -21.41 -3.63 -23.67
C TYR A 29 -20.24 -2.67 -23.44
N TRP A 30 -19.92 -1.80 -24.38
CA TRP A 30 -18.90 -0.78 -24.15
C TRP A 30 -19.31 0.22 -23.08
N TYR A 31 -20.59 0.43 -22.80
CA TYR A 31 -21.03 1.39 -21.80
C TYR A 31 -21.04 0.86 -20.36
N VAL A 32 -20.82 -0.44 -20.17
CA VAL A 32 -21.01 -1.08 -18.86
C VAL A 32 -19.86 -0.81 -17.87
N PHE A 33 -18.70 -0.36 -18.32
CA PHE A 33 -17.55 -0.19 -17.41
C PHE A 33 -17.79 0.90 -16.36
N GLY A 34 -18.53 1.97 -16.70
CA GLY A 34 -18.89 3.02 -15.74
C GLY A 34 -19.86 2.51 -14.67
N SER A 35 -20.93 1.81 -15.09
CA SER A 35 -21.94 1.22 -14.19
C SER A 35 -21.35 0.09 -13.33
N ALA A 36 -20.49 -0.76 -13.91
CA ALA A 36 -19.76 -1.79 -13.17
C ALA A 36 -18.79 -1.19 -12.12
N THR A 37 -18.11 -0.10 -12.45
CA THR A 37 -17.26 0.63 -11.48
C THR A 37 -18.08 1.19 -10.33
N LEU A 38 -19.24 1.80 -10.62
CA LEU A 38 -20.16 2.30 -9.59
C LEU A 38 -20.68 1.17 -8.69
N PHE A 39 -21.00 0.02 -9.26
CA PHE A 39 -21.38 -1.16 -8.50
C PHE A 39 -20.24 -1.65 -7.58
N ALA A 40 -19.02 -1.75 -8.11
CA ALA A 40 -17.85 -2.13 -7.31
C ALA A 40 -17.62 -1.14 -6.14
N MET A 41 -17.81 0.15 -6.37
CA MET A 41 -17.77 1.17 -5.30
C MET A 41 -18.82 0.90 -4.22
N ILE A 42 -20.07 0.58 -4.59
CA ILE A 42 -21.13 0.26 -3.63
C ILE A 42 -20.75 -0.97 -2.80
N VAL A 43 -20.20 -2.01 -3.44
CA VAL A 43 -19.69 -3.20 -2.74
C VAL A 43 -18.58 -2.83 -1.76
N GLN A 44 -17.63 -1.97 -2.16
CA GLN A 44 -16.55 -1.50 -1.28
C GLN A 44 -17.07 -0.74 -0.08
N ILE A 45 -18.02 0.18 -0.27
CA ILE A 45 -18.61 0.95 0.84
C ILE A 45 -19.36 0.03 1.79
N ALA A 46 -20.21 -0.87 1.27
CA ALA A 46 -21.00 -1.77 2.10
C ALA A 46 -20.13 -2.73 2.92
N THR A 47 -19.15 -3.36 2.28
CA THR A 47 -18.20 -4.26 2.96
C THR A 47 -17.27 -3.51 3.90
N GLY A 48 -16.79 -2.32 3.53
CA GLY A 48 -15.96 -1.48 4.38
C GLY A 48 -16.67 -1.08 5.67
N ILE A 49 -17.92 -0.60 5.59
CA ILE A 49 -18.76 -0.31 6.76
C ILE A 49 -18.93 -1.55 7.64
N PHE A 50 -19.14 -2.73 7.04
CA PHE A 50 -19.25 -3.95 7.83
C PHE A 50 -17.95 -4.26 8.60
N LEU A 51 -16.79 -4.12 7.96
CA LEU A 51 -15.50 -4.40 8.59
C LEU A 51 -15.18 -3.44 9.74
N THR A 52 -15.67 -2.19 9.72
CA THR A 52 -15.43 -1.25 10.83
C THR A 52 -16.09 -1.65 12.14
N PHE A 53 -17.11 -2.52 12.13
CA PHE A 53 -17.70 -3.06 13.36
C PHE A 53 -16.77 -4.02 14.12
N TYR A 54 -15.76 -4.58 13.44
CA TYR A 54 -14.87 -5.61 13.99
C TYR A 54 -13.41 -5.15 14.07
N TYR A 55 -13.02 -4.17 13.25
CA TYR A 55 -11.65 -3.67 13.17
C TYR A 55 -11.28 -2.67 14.27
N ALA A 56 -10.10 -2.82 14.88
CA ALA A 56 -9.60 -1.98 15.97
C ALA A 56 -8.32 -1.21 15.57
N PRO A 57 -8.39 0.11 15.24
CA PRO A 57 -7.29 0.88 14.65
C PRO A 57 -6.19 1.27 15.65
N SER A 58 -5.35 0.33 16.07
CA SER A 58 -4.15 0.56 16.89
C SER A 58 -3.02 -0.39 16.52
N ALA A 59 -1.76 0.02 16.70
CA ALA A 59 -0.61 -0.83 16.36
C ALA A 59 -0.54 -2.13 17.18
N THR A 60 -1.22 -2.16 18.33
CA THR A 60 -1.35 -3.37 19.16
C THR A 60 -2.44 -4.30 18.66
N THR A 61 -3.60 -3.76 18.28
CA THR A 61 -4.86 -4.53 18.04
C THR A 61 -5.28 -4.63 16.57
N ALA A 62 -4.71 -3.85 15.64
CA ALA A 62 -5.13 -3.83 14.24
C ALA A 62 -4.97 -5.21 13.59
N TRP A 63 -3.77 -5.79 13.72
CA TRP A 63 -3.50 -7.14 13.26
C TRP A 63 -4.35 -8.18 14.00
N GLU A 64 -4.48 -8.08 15.34
CA GLU A 64 -5.27 -9.04 16.14
C GLU A 64 -6.76 -9.04 15.74
N SER A 65 -7.34 -7.86 15.51
CA SER A 65 -8.72 -7.75 15.03
C SER A 65 -8.88 -8.27 13.60
N THR A 66 -7.86 -8.10 12.76
CA THR A 66 -7.86 -8.62 11.38
C THR A 66 -7.73 -10.14 11.37
N ASP A 67 -6.82 -10.70 12.16
CA ASP A 67 -6.64 -12.14 12.34
C ASP A 67 -7.90 -12.82 12.92
N ALA A 68 -8.58 -12.16 13.86
CA ALA A 68 -9.85 -12.64 14.38
C ALA A 68 -10.95 -12.71 13.29
N MET A 69 -11.06 -11.67 12.45
CA MET A 69 -11.97 -11.70 11.29
C MET A 69 -11.55 -12.78 10.29
N TYR A 70 -10.25 -12.95 10.08
CA TYR A 70 -9.70 -13.93 9.15
C TYR A 70 -10.07 -15.37 9.49
N HIS A 71 -10.14 -15.69 10.79
CA HIS A 71 -10.53 -17.01 11.27
C HIS A 71 -12.04 -17.19 11.49
N ASN A 72 -12.85 -16.15 11.29
CA ASN A 72 -14.30 -16.22 11.36
C ASN A 72 -14.91 -16.35 9.96
N GLY A 73 -15.61 -17.45 9.67
CA GLY A 73 -16.05 -17.77 8.30
C GLY A 73 -16.81 -16.66 7.56
N PHE A 74 -17.78 -16.00 8.20
CA PHE A 74 -18.54 -14.93 7.55
C PHE A 74 -17.75 -13.62 7.46
N GLN A 75 -17.02 -13.24 8.51
CA GLN A 75 -16.22 -12.01 8.51
C GLN A 75 -15.05 -12.12 7.52
N HIS A 76 -14.41 -13.28 7.44
CA HIS A 76 -13.38 -13.60 6.45
C HIS A 76 -13.91 -13.51 5.02
N LEU A 77 -15.14 -13.98 4.77
CA LEU A 77 -15.77 -13.81 3.46
C LEU A 77 -15.95 -12.33 3.12
N VAL A 78 -16.47 -11.52 4.06
CA VAL A 78 -16.65 -10.08 3.82
C VAL A 78 -15.32 -9.36 3.63
N LEU A 79 -14.29 -9.71 4.43
CA LEU A 79 -12.92 -9.23 4.28
C LEU A 79 -12.35 -9.57 2.89
N SER A 80 -12.59 -10.80 2.43
CA SER A 80 -12.14 -11.28 1.13
C SER A 80 -12.86 -10.57 -0.02
N ILE A 81 -14.18 -10.35 0.08
CA ILE A 81 -14.96 -9.57 -0.89
C ILE A 81 -14.45 -8.12 -0.91
N HIS A 82 -14.12 -7.53 0.25
CA HIS A 82 -13.58 -6.18 0.31
C HIS A 82 -12.22 -6.10 -0.41
N SER A 83 -11.31 -7.03 -0.15
CA SER A 83 -9.98 -7.08 -0.79
C SER A 83 -10.06 -7.28 -2.31
N TRP A 84 -10.80 -8.28 -2.77
CA TRP A 84 -10.97 -8.54 -4.21
C TRP A 84 -11.82 -7.48 -4.91
N GLY A 85 -12.80 -6.91 -4.21
CA GLY A 85 -13.59 -5.80 -4.71
C GLY A 85 -12.76 -4.53 -4.92
N ALA A 86 -11.74 -4.28 -4.11
CA ALA A 86 -10.81 -3.16 -4.33
C ALA A 86 -10.01 -3.36 -5.63
N SER A 87 -9.50 -4.57 -5.85
CA SER A 87 -8.82 -4.94 -7.11
C SER A 87 -9.75 -4.82 -8.32
N ALA A 88 -11.00 -5.30 -8.21
CA ALA A 88 -11.99 -5.20 -9.26
C ALA A 88 -12.34 -3.73 -9.58
N MET A 89 -12.54 -2.89 -8.56
CA MET A 89 -12.84 -1.47 -8.74
C MET A 89 -11.70 -0.76 -9.47
N ILE A 90 -10.44 -0.98 -9.07
CA ILE A 90 -9.28 -0.37 -9.73
C ILE A 90 -9.16 -0.84 -11.19
N ALA A 91 -9.31 -2.15 -11.44
CA ALA A 91 -9.29 -2.69 -12.80
C ALA A 91 -10.40 -2.08 -13.67
N LEU A 92 -11.62 -1.96 -13.14
CA LEU A 92 -12.76 -1.37 -13.85
C LEU A 92 -12.57 0.12 -14.13
N VAL A 93 -11.99 0.89 -13.20
CA VAL A 93 -11.63 2.30 -13.46
C VAL A 93 -10.63 2.41 -14.62
N PHE A 94 -9.61 1.55 -14.67
CA PHE A 94 -8.66 1.53 -15.80
C PHE A 94 -9.33 1.14 -17.12
N LEU A 95 -10.21 0.14 -17.12
CA LEU A 95 -10.98 -0.27 -18.30
C LEU A 95 -11.92 0.85 -18.78
N HIS A 96 -12.56 1.55 -17.84
CA HIS A 96 -13.42 2.69 -18.13
C HIS A 96 -12.62 3.86 -18.71
N LEU A 97 -11.45 4.17 -18.13
CA LEU A 97 -10.52 5.17 -18.66
C LEU A 97 -10.11 4.82 -20.10
N LEU A 98 -9.72 3.57 -20.32
CA LEU A 98 -9.30 3.08 -21.64
C LEU A 98 -10.44 3.17 -22.66
N GLN A 99 -11.65 2.75 -22.30
CA GLN A 99 -12.84 2.91 -23.14
C GLN A 99 -13.01 4.37 -23.57
N VAL A 100 -12.97 5.32 -22.62
CA VAL A 100 -13.15 6.75 -22.90
C VAL A 100 -12.06 7.27 -23.83
N VAL A 101 -10.81 6.81 -23.67
CA VAL A 101 -9.70 7.15 -24.56
C VAL A 101 -9.93 6.60 -25.97
N ILE A 102 -10.23 5.31 -26.09
CA ILE A 102 -10.50 4.62 -27.35
C ILE A 102 -11.66 5.30 -28.09
N TRP A 103 -12.70 5.74 -27.39
CA TRP A 103 -13.90 6.33 -27.97
C TRP A 103 -13.82 7.85 -28.16
N GLY A 104 -12.78 8.49 -27.64
CA GLY A 104 -12.62 9.95 -27.72
C GLY A 104 -13.71 10.70 -26.95
N ALA A 105 -14.29 10.07 -25.93
CA ALA A 105 -15.42 10.62 -25.17
C ALA A 105 -14.99 11.74 -24.19
N TYR A 106 -13.68 12.00 -24.07
CA TYR A 106 -13.10 13.12 -23.32
C TYR A 106 -13.13 14.46 -24.08
N LYS A 107 -13.43 14.45 -25.39
CA LYS A 107 -13.49 15.67 -26.21
C LYS A 107 -14.72 16.54 -25.86
N ALA A 108 -14.69 17.79 -26.31
CA ALA A 108 -15.77 18.76 -26.14
C ALA A 108 -17.17 18.18 -26.40
N PRO A 109 -18.19 18.51 -25.58
CA PRO A 109 -18.18 19.33 -24.36
C PRO A 109 -17.90 18.55 -23.04
N ARG A 110 -17.16 17.42 -23.08
CA ARG A 110 -16.96 16.52 -21.94
C ARG A 110 -15.58 16.65 -21.27
N GLU A 111 -14.90 17.77 -21.46
CA GLU A 111 -13.59 18.02 -20.85
C GLU A 111 -13.69 18.02 -19.32
N LEU A 112 -14.73 18.65 -18.76
CA LEU A 112 -14.95 18.68 -17.32
C LEU A 112 -15.28 17.28 -16.77
N GLN A 113 -16.07 16.50 -17.50
CA GLN A 113 -16.36 15.09 -17.18
C GLN A 113 -15.05 14.29 -17.05
N TRP A 114 -14.14 14.50 -17.99
CA TRP A 114 -12.85 13.83 -18.03
C TRP A 114 -11.95 14.26 -16.86
N ILE A 115 -11.83 15.55 -16.56
CA ILE A 115 -11.07 16.06 -15.41
C ILE A 115 -11.58 15.42 -14.10
N VAL A 116 -12.90 15.39 -13.90
CA VAL A 116 -13.50 14.73 -12.73
C VAL A 116 -13.20 13.23 -12.73
N GLY A 117 -13.22 12.57 -13.89
CA GLY A 117 -12.81 11.17 -14.02
C GLY A 117 -11.35 10.90 -13.64
N VAL A 118 -10.42 11.78 -14.03
CA VAL A 118 -9.00 11.68 -13.63
C VAL A 118 -8.84 11.91 -12.12
N LEU A 119 -9.61 12.83 -11.52
CA LEU A 119 -9.65 13.00 -10.05
C LEU A 119 -10.18 11.74 -9.35
N LEU A 120 -11.23 11.10 -9.89
CA LEU A 120 -11.76 9.83 -9.38
C LEU A 120 -10.73 8.70 -9.45
N LEU A 121 -9.93 8.63 -10.52
CA LEU A 121 -8.81 7.69 -10.61
C LEU A 121 -7.82 7.91 -9.47
N ILE A 122 -7.41 9.15 -9.21
CA ILE A 122 -6.46 9.48 -8.13
C ILE A 122 -7.04 9.08 -6.77
N VAL A 123 -8.29 9.46 -6.47
CA VAL A 123 -8.94 9.11 -5.19
C VAL A 123 -9.05 7.59 -5.03
N THR A 124 -9.37 6.86 -6.09
CA THR A 124 -9.46 5.39 -6.06
C THR A 124 -8.10 4.75 -5.77
N LEU A 125 -7.01 5.24 -6.38
CA LEU A 125 -5.66 4.76 -6.08
C LEU A 125 -5.24 5.09 -4.64
N VAL A 126 -5.59 6.28 -4.12
CA VAL A 126 -5.32 6.66 -2.72
C VAL A 126 -6.12 5.78 -1.74
N LEU A 127 -7.37 5.44 -2.04
CA LEU A 127 -8.15 4.46 -1.27
C LEU A 127 -7.45 3.10 -1.26
N GLY A 128 -7.00 2.62 -2.42
CA GLY A 128 -6.25 1.37 -2.55
C GLY A 128 -4.93 1.36 -1.78
N LEU A 129 -4.24 2.49 -1.63
CA LEU A 129 -3.03 2.61 -0.82
C LEU A 129 -3.35 2.66 0.69
N THR A 130 -4.32 3.49 1.06
CA THR A 130 -4.62 3.76 2.48
C THR A 130 -5.30 2.59 3.18
N GLY A 131 -6.08 1.79 2.45
CA GLY A 131 -6.66 0.55 2.96
C GLY A 131 -5.64 -0.58 3.12
N TYR A 132 -4.62 -0.61 2.26
CA TYR A 132 -3.57 -1.64 2.27
C TYR A 132 -2.76 -1.68 3.57
N LEU A 133 -2.67 -0.55 4.26
CA LEU A 133 -1.96 -0.41 5.54
C LEU A 133 -2.73 -1.07 6.71
N LEU A 134 -4.06 -1.10 6.65
CA LEU A 134 -4.92 -1.39 7.81
C LEU A 134 -4.76 -2.81 8.40
N PRO A 135 -4.53 -3.89 7.64
CA PRO A 135 -4.27 -5.21 8.21
C PRO A 135 -3.09 -5.25 9.20
N TRP A 136 -2.13 -4.33 9.06
CA TRP A 136 -0.96 -4.19 9.92
C TRP A 136 -0.12 -5.47 10.06
N ASP A 137 -0.08 -6.26 8.99
CA ASP A 137 0.84 -7.38 8.82
C ASP A 137 2.21 -6.91 8.32
N MET A 138 3.15 -7.84 8.21
CA MET A 138 4.53 -7.57 7.80
C MET A 138 4.60 -6.79 6.47
N ASN A 139 3.82 -7.23 5.48
CA ASN A 139 3.83 -6.61 4.17
C ASN A 139 3.18 -5.23 4.17
N ALA A 140 2.01 -5.10 4.79
CA ALA A 140 1.30 -3.84 4.97
C ALA A 140 2.19 -2.79 5.64
N TYR A 141 2.93 -3.16 6.69
CA TYR A 141 3.85 -2.26 7.37
C TYR A 141 4.98 -1.81 6.43
N PHE A 142 5.78 -2.74 5.90
CA PHE A 142 6.96 -2.34 5.11
C PHE A 142 6.60 -1.69 3.76
N ALA A 143 5.56 -2.16 3.08
CA ALA A 143 5.08 -1.51 1.85
C ALA A 143 4.59 -0.08 2.11
N SER A 144 3.88 0.13 3.22
CA SER A 144 3.43 1.48 3.61
C SER A 144 4.57 2.40 4.01
N GLN A 145 5.61 1.86 4.66
CA GLN A 145 6.80 2.64 5.00
C GLN A 145 7.48 3.19 3.73
N VAL A 146 7.56 2.39 2.66
CA VAL A 146 8.08 2.82 1.37
C VAL A 146 7.24 3.97 0.81
N ALA A 147 5.90 3.84 0.81
CA ALA A 147 5.01 4.89 0.32
C ALA A 147 5.13 6.20 1.12
N ILE A 148 5.22 6.11 2.44
CA ILE A 148 5.41 7.26 3.33
C ILE A 148 6.78 7.92 3.10
N ASN A 149 7.85 7.14 2.94
CA ASN A 149 9.18 7.67 2.64
C ASN A 149 9.21 8.39 1.29
N ILE A 150 8.58 7.81 0.26
CA ILE A 150 8.42 8.45 -1.06
C ILE A 150 7.71 9.81 -0.93
N SER A 151 6.65 9.90 -0.12
CA SER A 151 5.95 11.16 0.11
C SER A 151 6.85 12.25 0.69
N GLY A 152 7.88 11.86 1.45
CA GLY A 152 8.89 12.74 2.05
C GLY A 152 9.82 13.43 1.04
N ILE A 153 10.02 12.80 -0.12
CA ILE A 153 10.94 13.28 -1.16
C ILE A 153 10.31 14.42 -1.98
N ALA A 154 8.98 14.56 -1.92
CA ALA A 154 8.27 15.60 -2.66
C ALA A 154 8.76 17.01 -2.23
N PRO A 155 9.00 17.93 -3.18
CA PRO A 155 9.48 19.26 -2.85
C PRO A 155 8.44 20.05 -2.05
N VAL A 156 8.92 21.00 -1.25
CA VAL A 156 8.11 21.94 -0.44
C VAL A 156 7.37 21.30 0.73
N LEU A 157 6.40 20.41 0.46
CA LEU A 157 5.52 19.83 1.48
C LEU A 157 5.88 18.41 1.89
N GLY A 158 6.80 17.74 1.19
CA GLY A 158 7.11 16.31 1.42
C GLY A 158 7.47 15.97 2.87
N PRO A 159 8.46 16.65 3.50
CA PRO A 159 8.82 16.35 4.89
C PRO A 159 7.68 16.56 5.89
N ALA A 160 6.81 17.56 5.65
CA ALA A 160 5.65 17.81 6.49
C ALA A 160 4.57 16.71 6.32
N ILE A 161 4.33 16.29 5.07
CA ILE A 161 3.42 15.19 4.73
C ILE A 161 3.92 13.88 5.35
N GLN A 162 5.21 13.54 5.18
CA GLN A 162 5.79 12.34 5.78
C GLN A 162 5.66 12.35 7.30
N LYS A 163 6.05 13.46 7.96
CA LYS A 163 5.93 13.59 9.42
C LYS A 163 4.47 13.46 9.89
N PHE A 164 3.53 14.01 9.12
CA PHE A 164 2.10 13.87 9.39
C PHE A 164 1.61 12.43 9.17
N LEU A 165 2.00 11.75 8.10
CA LEU A 165 1.53 10.38 7.85
C LEU A 165 2.18 9.39 8.85
N GLN A 166 3.48 9.51 9.09
CA GLN A 166 4.24 8.63 9.97
C GLN A 166 3.88 8.81 11.45
N GLY A 167 3.67 10.05 11.92
CA GLY A 167 3.20 10.31 13.28
C GLY A 167 4.18 10.03 14.43
N GLY A 168 5.44 9.73 14.11
CA GLY A 168 6.49 9.49 15.11
C GLY A 168 7.82 9.16 14.45
N ALA A 169 8.81 8.76 15.25
CA ALA A 169 10.10 8.28 14.74
C ALA A 169 9.95 6.97 13.95
N VAL A 170 8.97 6.14 14.32
CA VAL A 170 8.55 4.93 13.62
C VAL A 170 7.04 4.95 13.44
N MET A 171 6.52 4.13 12.53
CA MET A 171 5.08 3.98 12.38
C MET A 171 4.48 3.25 13.59
N GLY A 172 3.33 3.70 14.05
CA GLY A 172 2.65 3.17 15.22
C GLY A 172 1.16 3.50 15.24
N THR A 173 0.54 3.51 16.43
CA THR A 173 -0.91 3.72 16.58
C THR A 173 -1.39 5.02 15.93
N LEU A 174 -0.62 6.10 16.00
CA LEU A 174 -1.01 7.36 15.36
C LEU A 174 -1.02 7.28 13.83
N THR A 175 -0.09 6.53 13.23
CA THR A 175 -0.06 6.23 11.78
C THR A 175 -1.35 5.53 11.37
N ILE A 176 -1.69 4.43 12.03
CA ILE A 176 -2.89 3.64 11.72
C ILE A 176 -4.14 4.48 11.88
N ASN A 177 -4.25 5.26 12.96
CA ASN A 177 -5.45 6.07 13.21
C ASN A 177 -5.65 7.13 12.11
N ARG A 178 -4.56 7.78 11.66
CA ARG A 178 -4.61 8.71 10.53
C ARG A 178 -5.02 8.03 9.23
N PHE A 179 -4.42 6.89 8.90
CA PHE A 179 -4.74 6.13 7.70
C PHE A 179 -6.18 5.59 7.72
N PHE A 180 -6.65 5.11 8.87
CA PHE A 180 -8.04 4.72 9.07
C PHE A 180 -8.99 5.90 8.84
N GLY A 181 -8.70 7.08 9.41
CA GLY A 181 -9.47 8.30 9.17
C GLY A 181 -9.50 8.73 7.70
N ILE A 182 -8.36 8.62 7.00
CA ILE A 182 -8.27 8.93 5.58
C ILE A 182 -9.08 7.93 4.74
N HIS A 183 -8.95 6.63 5.02
CA HIS A 183 -9.56 5.56 4.25
C HIS A 183 -11.07 5.44 4.47
N VAL A 184 -11.54 5.64 5.70
CA VAL A 184 -12.96 5.43 6.07
C VAL A 184 -13.80 6.70 5.92
N TRP A 185 -13.21 7.88 6.17
CA TRP A 185 -13.96 9.13 6.16
C TRP A 185 -13.56 10.05 5.01
N LEU A 186 -12.31 10.52 4.99
CA LEU A 186 -11.91 11.61 4.09
C LEU A 186 -12.04 11.22 2.62
N MET A 187 -11.47 10.07 2.24
CA MET A 187 -11.46 9.63 0.84
C MET A 187 -12.84 9.13 0.36
N PRO A 188 -13.64 8.37 1.14
CA PRO A 188 -14.99 8.01 0.70
C PRO A 188 -15.92 9.21 0.53
N ILE A 189 -15.83 10.24 1.38
CA ILE A 189 -16.60 11.48 1.20
C ILE A 189 -16.19 12.18 -0.10
N ALA A 190 -14.88 12.30 -0.37
CA ALA A 190 -14.38 12.86 -1.60
C ALA A 190 -14.84 12.04 -2.83
N LEU A 191 -14.78 10.72 -2.74
CA LEU A 191 -15.25 9.80 -3.78
C LEU A 191 -16.73 10.01 -4.09
N LEU A 192 -17.59 10.02 -3.07
CA LEU A 192 -19.05 10.23 -3.23
C LEU A 192 -19.35 11.60 -3.86
N GLY A 193 -18.68 12.65 -3.41
CA GLY A 193 -18.83 13.99 -3.98
C GLY A 193 -18.42 14.06 -5.45
N LEU A 194 -17.27 13.47 -5.80
CA LEU A 194 -16.77 13.43 -7.17
C LEU A 194 -17.62 12.53 -8.07
N VAL A 195 -18.11 11.38 -7.60
CA VAL A 195 -19.03 10.52 -8.37
C VAL A 195 -20.35 11.24 -8.60
N GLY A 196 -20.88 11.95 -7.60
CA GLY A 196 -22.06 12.79 -7.75
C GLY A 196 -21.87 13.86 -8.83
N ALA A 197 -20.74 14.57 -8.80
CA ALA A 197 -20.38 15.55 -9.83
C ALA A 197 -20.22 14.89 -11.22
N HIS A 198 -19.56 13.73 -11.29
CA HIS A 198 -19.35 12.99 -12.52
C HIS A 198 -20.68 12.56 -13.16
N LEU A 199 -21.62 12.03 -12.36
CA LEU A 199 -22.95 11.66 -12.85
C LEU A 199 -23.78 12.89 -13.24
N ALA A 200 -23.70 13.99 -12.49
CA ALA A 200 -24.43 15.22 -12.80
C ALA A 200 -23.99 15.83 -14.14
N ILE A 201 -22.68 15.91 -14.39
CA ILE A 201 -22.14 16.42 -15.67
C ILE A 201 -22.49 15.45 -16.81
N PHE A 202 -22.45 14.14 -16.57
CA PHE A 202 -22.86 13.15 -17.56
C PHE A 202 -24.31 13.33 -17.98
N ARG A 203 -25.22 13.56 -17.02
CA ARG A 203 -26.65 13.80 -17.30
C ARG A 203 -26.89 15.10 -18.07
N HIS A 204 -26.04 16.11 -17.86
CA HIS A 204 -26.14 17.34 -18.64
C HIS A 204 -25.64 17.16 -20.09
N ASN A 205 -24.53 16.45 -20.28
CA ASN A 205 -23.85 16.36 -21.58
C ASN A 205 -24.24 15.12 -22.41
N GLY A 206 -24.86 14.12 -21.79
CA GLY A 206 -25.20 12.84 -22.38
C GLY A 206 -23.99 11.96 -22.77
N ALA A 207 -24.25 10.70 -23.06
CA ALA A 207 -23.25 9.77 -23.57
C ALA A 207 -22.72 10.21 -24.94
N ALA A 208 -21.44 9.97 -25.20
CA ALA A 208 -20.82 10.41 -26.45
C ALA A 208 -21.26 9.56 -27.67
N GLY A 209 -21.72 8.32 -27.47
CA GLY A 209 -21.99 7.40 -28.57
C GLY A 209 -20.70 6.84 -29.22
N PRO A 210 -20.79 5.82 -30.08
CA PRO A 210 -19.67 5.32 -30.87
C PRO A 210 -19.02 6.43 -31.71
N PRO A 211 -17.70 6.37 -31.96
CA PRO A 211 -17.03 7.31 -32.83
C PRO A 211 -17.46 7.07 -34.29
N VAL A 212 -18.22 7.99 -34.87
CA VAL A 212 -18.65 7.96 -36.27
C VAL A 212 -18.08 9.15 -37.06
N GLU A 213 -17.84 8.93 -38.35
CA GLU A 213 -17.45 9.99 -39.31
C GLU A 213 -18.65 10.84 -39.74
N ASP A 214 -19.84 10.24 -39.70
CA ASP A 214 -21.07 10.87 -40.15
C ASP A 214 -21.56 11.91 -39.12
N PRO A 215 -21.79 13.17 -39.53
CA PRO A 215 -22.31 14.21 -38.65
C PRO A 215 -23.80 14.02 -38.28
N ARG A 216 -24.51 13.06 -38.88
CA ARG A 216 -25.91 12.77 -38.53
C ARG A 216 -26.04 12.29 -37.08
N PRO A 217 -27.11 12.69 -36.36
CA PRO A 217 -27.41 12.16 -35.04
C PRO A 217 -27.52 10.63 -35.08
N LEU A 218 -26.81 9.97 -34.16
CA LEU A 218 -26.90 8.53 -34.00
C LEU A 218 -28.32 8.14 -33.61
N ARG A 219 -28.83 7.03 -34.15
CA ARG A 219 -30.09 6.45 -33.70
C ARG A 219 -29.95 6.10 -32.21
N SER A 220 -30.78 6.72 -31.36
CA SER A 220 -30.79 6.44 -29.94
C SER A 220 -31.52 5.13 -29.66
N GLY A 221 -30.95 4.33 -28.76
CA GLY A 221 -31.68 3.28 -28.04
C GLY A 221 -32.18 3.82 -26.70
N ARG A 222 -32.86 2.99 -25.93
CA ARG A 222 -33.41 3.39 -24.63
C ARG A 222 -32.51 2.91 -23.50
N PHE A 223 -32.31 3.71 -22.47
CA PHE A 223 -31.60 3.25 -21.27
C PHE A 223 -32.37 2.13 -20.56
N TRP A 224 -33.66 2.34 -20.28
CA TRP A 224 -34.56 1.29 -19.82
C TRP A 224 -35.43 0.74 -20.97
N PRO A 225 -35.51 -0.60 -21.16
CA PRO A 225 -34.87 -1.65 -20.36
C PRO A 225 -33.49 -2.08 -20.86
N ASP A 226 -33.10 -1.65 -22.07
CA ASP A 226 -32.04 -2.30 -22.85
C ASP A 226 -30.65 -2.16 -22.22
N GLN A 227 -30.19 -0.92 -21.97
CA GLN A 227 -28.86 -0.69 -21.39
C GLN A 227 -28.82 -1.11 -19.91
N MET A 228 -29.88 -0.83 -19.15
CA MET A 228 -29.97 -1.20 -17.74
C MET A 228 -29.81 -2.72 -17.53
N PHE A 229 -30.36 -3.54 -18.44
CA PHE A 229 -30.17 -4.99 -18.38
C PHE A 229 -28.70 -5.39 -18.60
N MET A 230 -28.03 -4.79 -19.59
CA MET A 230 -26.59 -5.06 -19.84
C MET A 230 -25.72 -4.62 -18.66
N ASP A 231 -26.01 -3.45 -18.09
CA ASP A 231 -25.33 -2.94 -16.90
C ASP A 231 -25.51 -3.90 -15.71
N ALA A 232 -26.75 -4.33 -15.43
CA ALA A 232 -27.06 -5.27 -14.36
C ALA A 232 -26.36 -6.62 -14.56
N MET A 233 -26.35 -7.14 -15.79
CA MET A 233 -25.67 -8.39 -16.11
C MET A 233 -24.14 -8.26 -15.96
N ALA A 234 -23.54 -7.17 -16.42
CA ALA A 234 -22.11 -6.92 -16.26
C ALA A 234 -21.73 -6.80 -14.77
N SER A 235 -22.49 -6.04 -13.97
CA SER A 235 -22.30 -5.96 -12.52
C SER A 235 -22.46 -7.30 -11.82
N PHE A 236 -23.43 -8.12 -12.24
CA PHE A 236 -23.61 -9.47 -11.71
C PHE A 236 -22.40 -10.37 -12.02
N ILE A 237 -21.90 -10.34 -13.25
CA ILE A 237 -20.69 -11.09 -13.64
C ILE A 237 -19.49 -10.64 -12.80
N VAL A 238 -19.29 -9.33 -12.64
CA VAL A 238 -18.23 -8.78 -11.78
C VAL A 238 -18.38 -9.29 -10.34
N PHE A 239 -19.60 -9.30 -9.79
CA PHE A 239 -19.85 -9.80 -8.45
C PHE A 239 -19.55 -11.30 -8.32
N VAL A 240 -19.93 -12.11 -9.32
CA VAL A 240 -19.63 -13.54 -9.36
C VAL A 240 -18.10 -13.77 -9.40
N ILE A 241 -17.36 -12.96 -10.17
CA ILE A 241 -15.90 -13.01 -10.20
C ILE A 241 -15.31 -12.66 -8.83
N ILE A 242 -15.75 -11.57 -8.21
CA ILE A 242 -15.31 -11.17 -6.86
C ILE A 242 -15.60 -12.28 -5.84
N MET A 243 -16.80 -12.85 -5.88
CA MET A 243 -17.22 -13.93 -4.98
C MET A 243 -16.38 -15.20 -5.20
N PHE A 244 -16.15 -15.57 -6.46
CA PHE A 244 -15.30 -16.72 -6.80
C PHE A 244 -13.88 -16.52 -6.27
N LEU A 245 -13.28 -15.35 -6.52
CA LEU A 245 -11.93 -15.03 -6.02
C LEU A 245 -11.89 -15.01 -4.48
N ALA A 246 -12.91 -14.45 -3.83
CA ALA A 246 -13.00 -14.41 -2.37
C ALA A 246 -13.10 -15.80 -1.73
N LEU A 247 -13.76 -16.75 -2.38
CA LEU A 247 -13.92 -18.11 -1.87
C LEU A 247 -12.74 -19.04 -2.19
N VAL A 248 -12.16 -18.91 -3.39
CA VAL A 248 -11.13 -19.84 -3.88
C VAL A 248 -9.71 -19.32 -3.60
N PHE A 249 -9.51 -18.00 -3.62
CA PHE A 249 -8.23 -17.35 -3.44
C PHE A 249 -8.34 -16.24 -2.37
N PRO A 250 -8.70 -16.56 -1.13
CA PRO A 250 -8.78 -15.54 -0.09
C PRO A 250 -7.44 -14.80 0.07
N PRO A 251 -7.46 -13.48 0.35
CA PRO A 251 -6.26 -12.69 0.47
C PRO A 251 -5.39 -13.23 1.61
N PHE A 252 -4.10 -13.44 1.35
CA PHE A 252 -3.17 -13.91 2.37
C PHE A 252 -2.94 -12.82 3.43
N LEU A 253 -2.99 -13.22 4.71
CA LEU A 253 -2.64 -12.37 5.86
C LEU A 253 -1.24 -12.75 6.34
N ASP A 254 -0.31 -11.82 6.27
CA ASP A 254 1.06 -12.04 6.74
C ASP A 254 1.14 -12.08 8.28
N ALA A 255 2.30 -12.51 8.79
CA ALA A 255 2.58 -12.44 10.22
C ALA A 255 2.48 -10.99 10.73
N LYS A 256 2.17 -10.83 12.03
CA LYS A 256 2.11 -9.52 12.69
C LYS A 256 3.38 -8.72 12.40
N ALA A 257 3.20 -7.44 12.04
CA ALA A 257 4.31 -6.57 11.69
C ALA A 257 5.39 -6.55 12.80
N ASP A 258 6.62 -6.87 12.42
CA ASP A 258 7.81 -6.72 13.27
C ASP A 258 8.74 -5.68 12.62
N PRO A 259 8.75 -4.43 13.12
CA PRO A 259 9.63 -3.38 12.60
C PRO A 259 11.12 -3.72 12.68
N SER A 260 11.52 -4.72 13.48
CA SER A 260 12.91 -5.16 13.60
C SER A 260 13.35 -6.12 12.49
N ASN A 261 12.41 -6.66 11.71
CA ASN A 261 12.69 -7.55 10.60
C ASN A 261 13.09 -6.78 9.32
N VAL A 262 14.35 -6.34 9.28
CA VAL A 262 14.91 -5.60 8.14
C VAL A 262 15.18 -6.46 6.90
N THR A 263 15.02 -7.79 7.02
CA THR A 263 15.23 -8.74 5.91
C THR A 263 13.96 -9.01 5.11
N PHE A 264 12.80 -8.57 5.60
CA PHE A 264 11.54 -8.75 4.89
C PHE A 264 11.52 -7.92 3.60
N ILE A 265 11.10 -8.56 2.51
CA ILE A 265 11.06 -7.93 1.19
C ILE A 265 9.59 -7.65 0.85
N PRO A 266 9.11 -6.41 1.03
CA PRO A 266 7.73 -6.07 0.77
C PRO A 266 7.40 -6.13 -0.71
N TYR A 267 6.15 -6.48 -1.00
CA TYR A 267 5.58 -6.44 -2.33
C TYR A 267 4.38 -5.49 -2.35
N PRO A 268 4.34 -4.53 -3.30
CA PRO A 268 3.21 -3.63 -3.42
C PRO A 268 2.02 -4.35 -4.06
N ALA A 269 0.82 -3.78 -3.90
CA ALA A 269 -0.35 -4.22 -4.63
C ALA A 269 -0.13 -4.15 -6.16
N TRP A 270 -0.83 -5.00 -6.92
CA TRP A 270 -0.55 -5.19 -8.35
C TRP A 270 -0.64 -3.88 -9.17
N TYR A 271 -1.56 -3.00 -8.81
CA TYR A 271 -1.78 -1.70 -9.44
C TYR A 271 -0.68 -0.66 -9.14
N PHE A 272 0.26 -0.97 -8.24
CA PHE A 272 1.45 -0.15 -7.95
C PHE A 272 2.76 -0.82 -8.39
N LEU A 273 2.72 -2.04 -8.95
CA LEU A 273 3.92 -2.75 -9.40
C LEU A 273 4.69 -1.98 -10.48
N SER A 274 3.98 -1.29 -11.39
CA SER A 274 4.61 -0.47 -12.42
C SER A 274 5.43 0.68 -11.84
N LEU A 275 4.93 1.34 -10.79
CA LEU A 275 5.65 2.41 -10.09
C LEU A 275 6.88 1.88 -9.35
N PHE A 276 6.74 0.72 -8.70
CA PHE A 276 7.88 0.07 -8.06
C PHE A 276 8.94 -0.40 -9.07
N GLY A 277 8.51 -0.97 -10.20
CA GLY A 277 9.39 -1.34 -11.30
C GLY A 277 10.11 -0.14 -11.88
N LEU A 278 9.41 0.98 -12.04
CA LEU A 278 10.00 2.25 -12.48
C LEU A 278 11.07 2.73 -11.49
N LEU A 279 10.79 2.68 -10.19
CA LEU A 279 11.76 3.07 -9.17
C LEU A 279 13.01 2.17 -9.18
N ASN A 280 12.86 0.86 -9.41
CA ASN A 280 13.96 -0.09 -9.46
C ASN A 280 14.92 0.11 -10.65
N ILE A 281 14.47 0.72 -11.75
CA ILE A 281 15.34 1.02 -12.90
C ILE A 281 15.99 2.40 -12.83
N MET A 282 15.60 3.23 -11.86
CA MET A 282 16.22 4.54 -11.66
C MET A 282 17.58 4.41 -10.95
N PRO A 283 18.50 5.37 -11.15
CA PRO A 283 19.74 5.42 -10.39
C PRO A 283 19.47 5.40 -8.88
N PRO A 284 20.23 4.66 -8.06
CA PRO A 284 20.03 4.56 -6.61
C PRO A 284 20.57 5.80 -5.89
N ASN A 285 20.04 6.97 -6.25
CA ASN A 285 20.33 8.25 -5.64
C ASN A 285 19.03 9.05 -5.50
N THR A 286 19.06 10.11 -4.69
CA THR A 286 17.89 10.94 -4.39
C THR A 286 17.22 11.51 -5.66
N PHE A 287 17.99 11.79 -6.70
CA PHE A 287 17.45 12.29 -7.97
C PHE A 287 16.69 11.20 -8.74
N GLY A 288 17.21 9.99 -8.81
CA GLY A 288 16.54 8.84 -9.41
C GLY A 288 15.25 8.49 -8.68
N GLU A 289 15.26 8.52 -7.34
CA GLU A 289 14.07 8.32 -6.52
C GLU A 289 13.01 9.40 -6.78
N LEU A 290 13.40 10.67 -6.83
CA LEU A 290 12.51 11.77 -7.16
C LEU A 290 11.92 11.62 -8.58
N LEU A 291 12.73 11.21 -9.56
CA LEU A 291 12.27 10.99 -10.94
C LEU A 291 11.24 9.86 -11.03
N GLY A 292 11.59 8.68 -10.51
CA GLY A 292 10.76 7.48 -10.63
C GLY A 292 9.49 7.54 -9.78
N ALA A 293 9.57 8.11 -8.58
CA ALA A 293 8.45 8.09 -7.64
C ALA A 293 7.52 9.30 -7.73
N ILE A 294 8.04 10.47 -8.13
CA ILE A 294 7.26 11.73 -8.13
C ILE A 294 7.11 12.30 -9.53
N ILE A 295 8.21 12.60 -10.24
CA ILE A 295 8.16 13.39 -11.48
C ILE A 295 7.46 12.62 -12.60
N ILE A 296 7.89 11.40 -12.93
CA ILE A 296 7.34 10.63 -14.04
C ILE A 296 5.84 10.31 -13.82
N PRO A 297 5.41 9.82 -12.64
CA PRO A 297 3.98 9.59 -12.39
C PRO A 297 3.16 10.89 -12.45
N THR A 298 3.69 12.00 -11.92
CA THR A 298 3.01 13.30 -11.99
C THR A 298 2.85 13.77 -13.43
N VAL A 299 3.90 13.64 -14.26
CA VAL A 299 3.82 13.96 -15.70
C VAL A 299 2.78 13.08 -16.38
N ALA A 300 2.72 11.78 -16.09
CA ALA A 300 1.70 10.88 -16.66
C ALA A 300 0.28 11.33 -16.31
N ILE A 301 0.02 11.70 -15.04
CA ILE A 301 -1.28 12.24 -14.61
C ILE A 301 -1.57 13.60 -15.27
N LEU A 302 -0.59 14.49 -15.38
CA LEU A 302 -0.76 15.78 -16.07
C LEU A 302 -1.08 15.60 -17.55
N LEU A 303 -0.46 14.64 -18.23
CA LEU A 303 -0.79 14.29 -19.61
C LEU A 303 -2.22 13.78 -19.74
N LEU A 304 -2.72 13.00 -18.76
CA LEU A 304 -4.13 12.64 -18.72
C LEU A 304 -5.02 13.86 -18.57
N PHE A 305 -4.75 14.77 -17.62
CA PHE A 305 -5.54 16.01 -17.49
C PHE A 305 -5.55 16.83 -18.77
N LEU A 306 -4.40 16.97 -19.43
CA LEU A 306 -4.25 17.78 -20.64
C LEU A 306 -4.76 17.08 -21.91
N LEU A 307 -5.13 15.79 -21.84
CA LEU A 307 -5.52 14.98 -22.99
C LEU A 307 -6.58 15.63 -23.91
N PRO A 308 -7.66 16.25 -23.39
CA PRO A 308 -8.67 16.88 -24.25
C PRO A 308 -8.13 18.01 -25.13
N TRP A 309 -7.06 18.68 -24.70
CA TRP A 309 -6.42 19.78 -25.42
C TRP A 309 -5.19 19.35 -26.23
N LEU A 310 -4.53 18.26 -25.84
CA LEU A 310 -3.45 17.64 -26.61
C LEU A 310 -3.99 16.98 -27.88
N ASP A 311 -5.16 16.38 -27.81
CA ASP A 311 -5.82 15.78 -28.96
C ASP A 311 -6.58 16.83 -29.79
N ARG A 312 -5.86 17.43 -30.74
CA ARG A 312 -6.36 18.48 -31.65
C ARG A 312 -7.35 18.01 -32.72
N SER A 313 -7.60 16.70 -32.85
CA SER A 313 -8.57 16.21 -33.83
C SER A 313 -9.97 16.75 -33.52
N THR A 314 -10.71 17.23 -34.51
CA THR A 314 -12.13 17.61 -34.31
C THR A 314 -13.06 16.39 -34.37
N VAL A 315 -12.57 15.26 -34.88
CA VAL A 315 -13.34 14.03 -35.09
C VAL A 315 -12.93 12.98 -34.05
N ARG A 316 -13.88 12.14 -33.63
CA ARG A 316 -13.63 11.05 -32.65
C ARG A 316 -13.18 9.74 -33.30
N THR A 317 -12.98 9.69 -34.60
CA THR A 317 -12.66 8.44 -35.31
C THR A 317 -11.26 7.94 -34.96
N PHE A 318 -11.04 6.64 -35.15
CA PHE A 318 -9.76 6.00 -34.82
C PHE A 318 -8.61 6.56 -35.66
N GLY A 319 -8.80 6.69 -36.98
CA GLY A 319 -7.77 7.16 -37.91
C GLY A 319 -7.28 8.58 -37.64
N SER A 320 -8.15 9.47 -37.18
CA SER A 320 -7.80 10.86 -36.85
C SER A 320 -7.05 11.02 -35.53
N ARG A 321 -6.98 9.96 -34.71
CA ARG A 321 -6.41 9.98 -33.35
C ARG A 321 -5.28 8.97 -33.15
N VAL A 322 -4.71 8.48 -34.25
CA VAL A 322 -3.62 7.49 -34.25
C VAL A 322 -2.46 7.87 -33.31
N PRO A 323 -1.95 9.12 -33.23
CA PRO A 323 -0.88 9.46 -32.30
C PRO A 323 -1.27 9.29 -30.82
N ILE A 324 -2.50 9.64 -30.46
CA ILE A 324 -3.02 9.50 -29.09
C ILE A 324 -3.21 8.03 -28.73
N LEU A 325 -3.76 7.24 -29.65
CA LEU A 325 -3.97 5.80 -29.45
C LEU A 325 -2.63 5.06 -29.34
N TRP A 326 -1.63 5.42 -30.13
CA TRP A 326 -0.27 4.89 -29.97
C TRP A 326 0.36 5.31 -28.65
N GLY A 327 0.23 6.58 -28.25
CA GLY A 327 0.70 7.05 -26.95
C GLY A 327 0.07 6.27 -25.78
N ALA A 328 -1.25 6.06 -25.81
CA ALA A 328 -1.96 5.25 -24.82
C ALA A 328 -1.50 3.79 -24.83
N THR A 329 -1.30 3.21 -26.02
CA THR A 329 -0.80 1.82 -26.17
C THR A 329 0.60 1.67 -25.59
N LEU A 330 1.51 2.61 -25.88
CA LEU A 330 2.86 2.63 -25.32
C LEU A 330 2.85 2.82 -23.80
N ALA A 331 1.97 3.67 -23.27
CA ALA A 331 1.81 3.85 -21.83
C ALA A 331 1.33 2.56 -21.15
N ILE A 332 0.35 1.87 -21.74
CA ILE A 332 -0.12 0.56 -21.25
C ILE A 332 1.01 -0.47 -21.32
N ALA A 333 1.72 -0.56 -22.45
CA ALA A 333 2.84 -1.48 -22.61
C ALA A 333 3.96 -1.22 -21.59
N ALA A 334 4.25 0.06 -21.29
CA ALA A 334 5.19 0.43 -20.25
C ALA A 334 4.71 0.01 -18.86
N VAL A 335 3.44 0.27 -18.51
CA VAL A 335 2.85 -0.15 -17.23
C VAL A 335 2.90 -1.67 -17.06
N VAL A 336 2.50 -2.42 -18.08
CA VAL A 336 2.52 -3.89 -18.07
C VAL A 336 3.95 -4.41 -17.99
N GLY A 337 4.86 -3.90 -18.83
CA GLY A 337 6.26 -4.32 -18.85
C GLY A 337 6.97 -4.05 -17.52
N LEU A 338 6.78 -2.86 -16.94
CA LEU A 338 7.32 -2.51 -15.62
C LEU A 338 6.70 -3.35 -14.51
N SER A 339 5.42 -3.70 -14.61
CA SER A 339 4.76 -4.58 -13.64
C SER A 339 5.33 -6.00 -13.68
N ILE A 340 5.55 -6.57 -14.87
CA ILE A 340 6.18 -7.88 -15.04
C ILE A 340 7.62 -7.85 -14.53
N PHE A 341 8.40 -6.84 -14.92
CA PHE A 341 9.77 -6.66 -14.42
C PHE A 341 9.81 -6.58 -12.89
N SER A 342 8.91 -5.79 -12.30
CA SER A 342 8.75 -5.64 -10.86
C SER A 342 8.47 -6.98 -10.17
N GLN A 343 7.48 -7.75 -10.66
CA GLN A 343 7.18 -9.07 -10.11
C GLN A 343 8.36 -10.03 -10.19
N LEU A 344 9.03 -10.11 -11.34
CA LEU A 344 10.21 -10.97 -11.51
C LEU A 344 11.35 -10.56 -10.57
N SER A 345 11.56 -9.25 -10.38
CA SER A 345 12.58 -8.73 -9.49
C SER A 345 12.28 -9.05 -8.01
N ILE A 346 11.02 -8.92 -7.58
CA ILE A 346 10.58 -9.24 -6.22
C ILE A 346 10.69 -10.74 -5.97
N ALA A 347 10.17 -11.55 -6.91
CA ALA A 347 10.24 -13.01 -6.82
C ALA A 347 11.69 -13.50 -6.74
N GLY A 348 12.60 -12.94 -7.54
CA GLY A 348 14.02 -13.25 -7.48
C GLY A 348 14.66 -12.91 -6.14
N LYS A 349 14.36 -11.71 -5.59
CA LYS A 349 14.86 -11.31 -4.27
C LYS A 349 14.30 -12.20 -3.14
N GLN A 350 13.02 -12.54 -3.19
CA GLN A 350 12.37 -13.42 -2.22
C GLN A 350 12.90 -14.85 -2.30
N ALA A 351 13.20 -15.37 -3.51
CA ALA A 351 13.79 -16.69 -3.69
C ALA A 351 15.21 -16.80 -3.10
N VAL A 352 16.00 -15.72 -3.17
CA VAL A 352 17.34 -15.64 -2.55
C VAL A 352 17.25 -15.47 -1.04
N ALA A 353 16.25 -14.74 -0.55
CA ALA A 353 16.02 -14.52 0.88
C ALA A 353 15.35 -15.73 1.58
N ALA A 354 14.72 -16.63 0.82
CA ALA A 354 14.15 -17.85 1.35
C ALA A 354 15.26 -18.77 1.90
N PRO A 355 15.21 -19.19 3.17
CA PRO A 355 16.10 -20.24 3.64
C PRO A 355 15.81 -21.51 2.81
N ALA A 356 16.86 -22.23 2.41
CA ALA A 356 16.71 -23.51 1.72
C ALA A 356 15.89 -24.48 2.59
N GLY A 357 14.62 -24.70 2.25
CA GLY A 357 13.66 -25.55 2.96
C GLY A 357 12.35 -25.67 2.18
N PRO A 358 11.64 -26.82 2.24
CA PRO A 358 11.08 -27.47 1.05
C PRO A 358 9.85 -26.79 0.47
N ALA A 359 9.71 -27.00 -0.85
CA ALA A 359 8.63 -26.51 -1.69
C ALA A 359 7.22 -26.83 -1.15
N ALA A 360 6.31 -25.92 -1.52
CA ALA A 360 4.87 -25.92 -1.33
C ALA A 360 4.18 -27.29 -1.21
N GLY A 361 3.32 -27.41 -0.21
CA GLY A 361 2.28 -28.43 -0.17
C GLY A 361 1.72 -28.69 1.23
N GLY A 362 0.48 -28.29 1.46
CA GLY A 362 -0.39 -28.93 2.45
C GLY A 362 -0.30 -28.39 3.88
N SER A 363 -1.43 -27.85 4.32
CA SER A 363 -1.75 -27.52 5.71
C SER A 363 -1.57 -28.70 6.66
N LYS A 364 -0.88 -28.45 7.79
CA LYS A 364 -1.22 -28.95 9.14
C LYS A 364 -0.43 -28.17 10.20
N PRO A 365 -0.97 -28.03 11.42
CA PRO A 365 -0.51 -27.04 12.39
C PRO A 365 0.91 -27.37 12.83
N VAL A 366 1.80 -26.37 12.70
CA VAL A 366 3.11 -26.45 13.32
C VAL A 366 2.87 -26.47 14.82
N ALA A 367 3.06 -27.66 15.41
CA ALA A 367 3.21 -27.82 16.84
C ALA A 367 4.21 -26.78 17.34
N ALA A 368 3.87 -26.12 18.45
CA ALA A 368 4.67 -25.10 19.09
C ALA A 368 6.16 -25.45 19.02
N ALA A 369 6.92 -24.60 18.34
CA ALA A 369 8.37 -24.70 18.33
C ALA A 369 8.87 -24.68 19.79
N PRO A 370 9.83 -25.53 20.17
CA PRO A 370 10.34 -25.55 21.53
C PRO A 370 10.92 -24.18 21.85
N ALA A 371 10.52 -23.63 22.99
CA ALA A 371 11.08 -22.40 23.53
C ALA A 371 12.61 -22.44 23.43
N ALA A 372 13.19 -21.42 22.80
CA ALA A 372 14.64 -21.24 22.79
C ALA A 372 15.15 -21.24 24.25
N PRO A 373 16.23 -21.99 24.57
CA PRO A 373 16.72 -22.08 25.93
C PRO A 373 17.20 -20.71 26.44
N SER A 374 16.84 -20.45 27.70
CA SER A 374 16.90 -19.18 28.41
C SER A 374 18.30 -18.54 28.49
N ALA A 375 18.43 -17.31 27.98
CA ALA A 375 19.39 -16.32 28.51
C ALA A 375 18.88 -15.63 29.81
N ALA A 376 17.69 -16.03 30.29
CA ALA A 376 16.97 -15.45 31.43
C ALA A 376 17.30 -16.13 32.77
N SER A 377 18.58 -16.31 33.12
CA SER A 377 18.95 -16.88 34.43
C SER A 377 19.31 -15.86 35.51
N SER A 378 19.35 -14.55 35.21
CA SER A 378 19.58 -13.50 36.22
C SER A 378 18.64 -12.29 36.06
N PRO A 379 18.22 -11.64 37.16
CA PRO A 379 17.46 -10.38 37.11
C PRO A 379 18.19 -9.28 36.31
N GLN A 380 19.53 -9.32 36.32
CA GLN A 380 20.38 -8.41 35.57
C GLN A 380 20.24 -8.60 34.06
N ASN A 381 20.21 -9.86 33.57
CA ASN A 381 19.98 -10.14 32.16
C ASN A 381 18.58 -9.71 31.71
N ALA A 382 17.56 -9.86 32.56
CA ALA A 382 16.20 -9.40 32.23
C ALA A 382 16.12 -7.87 32.12
N ALA A 383 16.77 -7.14 33.03
CA ALA A 383 16.89 -5.69 32.95
C ALA A 383 17.68 -5.26 31.70
N GLY A 384 18.81 -5.93 31.42
CA GLY A 384 19.63 -5.68 30.24
C GLY A 384 18.92 -5.93 28.92
N ALA A 385 18.08 -6.98 28.84
CA ALA A 385 17.25 -7.25 27.67
C ALA A 385 16.31 -6.09 27.35
N LYS A 386 15.69 -5.50 28.37
CA LYS A 386 14.80 -4.35 28.20
C LYS A 386 15.56 -3.13 27.67
N VAL A 387 16.73 -2.84 28.23
CA VAL A 387 17.59 -1.73 27.77
C VAL A 387 18.07 -1.98 26.33
N PHE A 388 18.44 -3.21 26.00
CA PHE A 388 18.87 -3.61 24.66
C PHE A 388 17.78 -3.38 23.62
N THR A 389 16.56 -3.87 23.88
CA THR A 389 15.41 -3.72 22.98
C THR A 389 15.01 -2.26 22.75
N GLN A 390 15.22 -1.40 23.75
CA GLN A 390 14.85 0.01 23.66
C GLN A 390 15.87 0.87 22.93
N ASN A 391 17.17 0.52 23.03
CA ASN A 391 18.25 1.44 22.65
C ASN A 391 19.26 0.87 21.65
N CYS A 392 19.41 -0.45 21.58
CA CYS A 392 20.51 -1.09 20.85
C CYS A 392 20.05 -1.97 19.67
N SER A 393 18.83 -2.52 19.75
CA SER A 393 18.32 -3.47 18.77
C SER A 393 18.05 -2.87 17.38
N SER A 394 17.89 -1.55 17.27
CA SER A 394 17.70 -0.86 15.98
C SER A 394 18.91 -0.96 15.05
N CYS A 395 20.11 -1.05 15.62
CA CYS A 395 21.36 -1.22 14.87
C CYS A 395 21.90 -2.65 14.97
N HIS A 396 21.81 -3.29 16.14
CA HIS A 396 22.37 -4.63 16.37
C HIS A 396 21.39 -5.79 16.12
N GLY A 397 20.12 -5.50 15.80
CA GLY A 397 19.07 -6.48 15.61
C GLY A 397 18.60 -7.13 16.92
N ALA A 398 17.36 -7.62 16.96
CA ALA A 398 16.79 -8.28 18.14
C ALA A 398 17.51 -9.59 18.52
N THR A 399 18.19 -10.21 17.56
CA THR A 399 18.99 -11.43 17.73
C THR A 399 20.49 -11.16 17.84
N GLY A 400 20.90 -9.88 17.94
CA GLY A 400 22.31 -9.50 18.02
C GLY A 400 23.12 -9.81 16.76
N GLN A 401 22.50 -10.01 15.60
CA GLN A 401 23.23 -10.33 14.35
C GLN A 401 23.82 -9.09 13.65
N GLY A 402 23.42 -7.88 14.07
CA GLY A 402 23.85 -6.65 13.41
C GLY A 402 23.28 -6.50 12.01
N ALA A 403 23.89 -5.60 11.23
CA ALA A 403 23.57 -5.36 9.84
C ALA A 403 24.86 -5.54 9.01
N PRO A 404 24.88 -6.41 7.98
CA PRO A 404 26.07 -6.65 7.16
C PRO A 404 26.72 -5.36 6.66
N GLY A 405 28.03 -5.20 6.86
CA GLY A 405 28.81 -4.02 6.43
C GLY A 405 28.59 -2.75 7.25
N ALA A 406 27.50 -2.64 8.01
CA ALA A 406 27.18 -1.47 8.82
C ALA A 406 27.43 -1.73 10.32
N PHE A 407 26.73 -2.68 10.94
CA PHE A 407 26.80 -2.93 12.37
C PHE A 407 27.25 -4.37 12.64
N PRO A 408 28.33 -4.58 13.42
CA PRO A 408 28.85 -5.92 13.64
C PRO A 408 27.86 -6.80 14.43
N PRO A 409 27.86 -8.13 14.19
CA PRO A 409 27.13 -9.07 15.02
C PRO A 409 27.66 -9.02 16.45
N LEU A 410 26.77 -8.97 17.42
CA LEU A 410 27.05 -9.19 18.83
C LEU A 410 26.98 -10.68 19.18
N ALA A 411 26.19 -11.47 18.44
CA ALA A 411 26.06 -12.91 18.60
C ALA A 411 27.36 -13.65 18.22
N ASN A 412 27.79 -14.61 19.06
CA ASN A 412 29.03 -15.37 18.90
C ASN A 412 30.26 -14.49 18.57
N ASN A 413 30.33 -13.29 19.15
CA ASN A 413 31.36 -12.31 18.84
C ASN A 413 32.53 -12.42 19.85
N PRO A 414 33.76 -12.77 19.42
CA PRO A 414 34.93 -12.87 20.30
C PRO A 414 35.27 -11.54 21.01
N PHE A 415 35.00 -10.40 20.39
CA PHE A 415 35.18 -9.08 21.00
C PHE A 415 34.21 -8.89 22.18
N VAL A 416 32.95 -9.32 22.01
CA VAL A 416 31.93 -9.25 23.06
C VAL A 416 32.25 -10.21 24.21
N MET A 417 32.76 -11.41 23.91
CA MET A 417 33.10 -12.41 24.93
C MET A 417 34.46 -12.17 25.61
N GLY A 418 35.31 -11.31 25.04
CA GLY A 418 36.64 -10.99 25.57
C GLY A 418 36.61 -10.03 26.78
N ASP A 419 37.62 -9.17 26.86
CA ASP A 419 37.80 -8.22 27.96
C ASP A 419 36.60 -7.25 28.09
N PRO A 420 35.86 -7.27 29.21
CA PRO A 420 34.68 -6.42 29.41
C PRO A 420 34.98 -4.92 29.29
N LYS A 421 36.21 -4.49 29.64
CA LYS A 421 36.60 -3.06 29.57
C LYS A 421 36.53 -2.50 28.15
N LYS A 422 36.74 -3.34 27.13
CA LYS A 422 36.65 -2.93 25.73
C LYS A 422 35.20 -2.68 25.32
N VAL A 423 34.29 -3.54 25.77
CA VAL A 423 32.85 -3.40 25.53
C VAL A 423 32.30 -2.19 26.28
N GLU A 424 32.70 -2.01 27.54
CA GLU A 424 32.38 -0.82 28.35
C GLU A 424 32.80 0.47 27.64
N THR A 425 34.03 0.52 27.14
CA THR A 425 34.56 1.69 26.42
C THR A 425 33.77 2.00 25.16
N VAL A 426 33.44 0.97 24.36
CA VAL A 426 32.64 1.12 23.12
C VAL A 426 31.23 1.62 23.43
N VAL A 427 30.55 1.08 24.44
CA VAL A 427 29.20 1.53 24.81
C VAL A 427 29.23 2.97 25.36
N LEU A 428 30.21 3.29 26.21
CA LEU A 428 30.32 4.61 26.83
C LEU A 428 30.70 5.70 25.82
N LYS A 429 31.70 5.44 24.97
CA LYS A 429 32.32 6.45 24.09
C LYS A 429 31.85 6.37 22.64
N GLY A 430 31.04 5.37 22.30
CA GLY A 430 30.65 5.10 20.92
C GLY A 430 31.83 4.52 20.13
N LEU A 431 31.59 4.27 18.85
CA LEU A 431 32.57 3.70 17.94
C LEU A 431 32.40 4.35 16.56
N SER A 432 33.49 4.91 16.05
CA SER A 432 33.57 5.51 14.72
C SER A 432 34.79 4.96 13.98
N GLY A 433 34.60 4.51 12.74
CA GLY A 433 35.64 3.91 11.91
C GLY A 433 35.30 2.49 11.49
N SER A 434 36.19 1.87 10.72
CA SER A 434 36.01 0.49 10.27
C SER A 434 36.53 -0.50 11.32
N VAL A 435 35.72 -1.49 11.69
CA VAL A 435 36.10 -2.59 12.58
C VAL A 435 35.96 -3.93 11.87
N GLN A 436 36.89 -4.84 12.13
CA GLN A 436 36.83 -6.20 11.63
C GLN A 436 36.36 -7.16 12.71
N ILE A 437 35.27 -7.87 12.43
CA ILE A 437 34.71 -8.88 13.32
C ILE A 437 34.45 -10.13 12.48
N ASN A 438 34.96 -11.28 12.91
CA ASN A 438 34.79 -12.57 12.22
C ASN A 438 35.15 -12.54 10.73
N GLY A 439 36.19 -11.78 10.35
CA GLY A 439 36.67 -11.67 8.96
C GLY A 439 35.87 -10.71 8.06
N ALA A 440 34.83 -10.05 8.58
CA ALA A 440 34.06 -9.04 7.86
C ALA A 440 34.32 -7.62 8.41
N THR A 441 34.32 -6.63 7.53
CA THR A 441 34.52 -5.21 7.88
C THR A 441 33.18 -4.50 8.05
N TYR A 442 33.04 -3.73 9.13
CA TYR A 442 31.85 -2.95 9.46
C TYR A 442 32.23 -1.49 9.68
N SER A 443 31.48 -0.54 9.12
CA SER A 443 31.83 0.90 9.13
C SER A 443 30.74 1.81 9.70
N GLY A 444 29.67 1.24 10.24
CA GLY A 444 28.58 1.99 10.86
C GLY A 444 29.03 2.69 12.15
N GLN A 445 28.43 3.85 12.41
CA GLN A 445 28.72 4.63 13.60
C GLN A 445 27.84 4.20 14.77
N MET A 446 28.46 3.95 15.91
CA MET A 446 27.77 3.71 17.18
C MET A 446 27.83 4.98 18.03
N PRO A 447 26.68 5.57 18.42
CA PRO A 447 26.67 6.76 19.27
C PRO A 447 27.18 6.44 20.70
N PRO A 448 27.78 7.42 21.41
CA PRO A 448 28.16 7.26 22.81
C PRO A 448 26.93 7.25 23.72
N TRP A 449 26.86 6.31 24.66
CA TRP A 449 25.75 6.22 25.63
C TRP A 449 26.08 6.82 27.01
N LYS A 450 27.31 7.28 27.23
CA LYS A 450 27.67 8.01 28.45
C LYS A 450 26.78 9.24 28.63
N GLY A 451 26.07 9.32 29.75
CA GLY A 451 25.16 10.41 30.08
C GLY A 451 23.76 10.30 29.45
N GLN A 452 23.52 9.32 28.59
CA GLN A 452 22.19 9.01 28.03
C GLN A 452 21.53 7.84 28.75
N LEU A 453 22.33 6.86 29.20
CA LEU A 453 21.91 5.74 30.04
C LEU A 453 22.61 5.82 31.40
N SER A 454 21.97 5.29 32.44
CA SER A 454 22.62 5.18 33.75
C SER A 454 23.76 4.14 33.71
N ASN A 455 24.75 4.26 34.59
CA ASN A 455 25.84 3.27 34.68
C ASN A 455 25.31 1.86 34.95
N LYS A 456 24.21 1.78 35.71
CA LYS A 456 23.48 0.55 35.95
C LYS A 456 22.87 -0.03 34.68
N ASP A 457 22.16 0.76 33.89
CA ASP A 457 21.54 0.30 32.63
C ASP A 457 22.60 -0.16 31.63
N ILE A 458 23.75 0.53 31.59
CA ILE A 458 24.90 0.15 30.76
C ILE A 458 25.50 -1.19 31.24
N ALA A 459 25.66 -1.38 32.55
CA ALA A 459 26.15 -2.65 33.10
C ALA A 459 25.19 -3.81 32.79
N ASP A 460 23.88 -3.57 32.90
CA ASP A 460 22.84 -4.56 32.66
C ASP A 460 22.79 -4.96 31.17
N VAL A 461 22.81 -3.99 30.24
CA VAL A 461 22.78 -4.27 28.79
C VAL A 461 24.04 -4.98 28.31
N ILE A 462 25.22 -4.61 28.83
CA ILE A 462 26.49 -5.29 28.51
C ILE A 462 26.45 -6.73 29.01
N THR A 463 25.98 -6.94 30.24
CA THR A 463 25.85 -8.28 30.84
C THR A 463 24.90 -9.17 30.03
N PHE A 464 23.77 -8.62 29.59
CA PHE A 464 22.82 -9.31 28.72
C PHE A 464 23.45 -9.70 27.38
N VAL A 465 24.09 -8.77 26.67
CA VAL A 465 24.74 -9.02 25.37
C VAL A 465 25.86 -10.07 25.50
N ARG A 466 26.63 -10.02 26.59
CA ARG A 466 27.72 -10.97 26.90
C ARG A 466 27.25 -12.39 27.24
N ASN A 467 25.95 -12.57 27.51
CA ASN A 467 25.36 -13.85 27.89
C ASN A 467 24.18 -14.26 26.99
N SER A 468 24.04 -13.64 25.82
CA SER A 468 22.98 -13.91 24.85
C SER A 468 23.55 -14.43 23.52
N TRP A 469 22.71 -15.11 22.74
CA TRP A 469 23.00 -15.54 21.37
C TRP A 469 24.33 -16.32 21.22
N GLY A 470 24.54 -17.28 22.12
CA GLY A 470 25.73 -18.14 22.12
C GLY A 470 26.92 -17.57 22.88
N ASN A 471 26.87 -16.30 23.31
CA ASN A 471 27.91 -15.71 24.16
C ASN A 471 27.84 -16.26 25.59
N LYS A 472 29.01 -16.56 26.17
CA LYS A 472 29.17 -16.96 27.58
C LYS A 472 30.35 -16.23 28.17
N ALA A 473 30.11 -15.15 28.90
CA ALA A 473 31.17 -14.34 29.48
C ALA A 473 30.76 -13.73 30.83
N THR A 474 31.74 -13.25 31.58
CA THR A 474 31.53 -12.69 32.91
C THR A 474 30.58 -11.48 32.89
N PRO A 475 29.67 -11.37 33.87
CA PRO A 475 28.85 -10.18 34.08
C PRO A 475 29.68 -8.93 34.33
N VAL A 476 29.10 -7.77 34.06
CA VAL A 476 29.68 -6.45 34.30
C VAL A 476 28.90 -5.76 35.41
N SER A 477 29.62 -5.19 36.38
CA SER A 477 28.99 -4.46 37.50
C SER A 477 28.86 -2.97 37.18
N GLU A 478 27.90 -2.30 37.83
CA GLU A 478 27.78 -0.83 37.77
C GLU A 478 29.07 -0.12 38.19
N THR A 479 29.81 -0.69 39.17
CA THR A 479 31.09 -0.12 39.62
C THR A 479 32.18 -0.21 38.56
N ASP A 480 32.14 -1.21 37.68
CA ASP A 480 33.11 -1.35 36.59
C ASP A 480 32.83 -0.30 35.50
N VAL A 481 31.55 -0.14 35.13
CA VAL A 481 31.12 0.93 34.20
C VAL A 481 31.46 2.31 34.76
N ALA A 482 31.23 2.55 36.05
CA ALA A 482 31.55 3.83 36.69
C ALA A 482 33.07 4.12 36.69
N LYS A 483 33.92 3.10 36.77
CA LYS A 483 35.37 3.24 36.63
C LYS A 483 35.77 3.51 35.18
N ALA A 484 35.15 2.83 34.21
CA ALA A 484 35.41 3.02 32.78
C ALA A 484 34.86 4.37 32.24
N ALA A 485 33.89 4.97 32.93
CA ALA A 485 33.33 6.27 32.60
C ALA A 485 34.19 7.46 33.04
N LYS A 486 35.15 7.26 33.95
CA LYS A 486 36.19 8.24 34.31
C LYS A 486 37.27 8.26 33.24
#